data_AF-A0A971FSE3-F1
#
_entry.id   AF-A0A971FSE3-F1
#
_cell.length_a   1.000
_cell.length_b   1.000
_cell.length_c   1.000
_cell.angle_alpha   90.00
_cell.angle_beta   90.00
_cell.angle_gamma   90.00
#
_symmetry.space_group_name_H-M   'P 1'
#
loop_
_entity.id
_entity.type
_entity.pdbx_description
1 polymer ?
#
loop_
_entity_poly.entity_id
_entity_poly.type
_entity_poly.pdbx_seq_one_letter_code
_entity_poly.pdbx_strand_id
1 'polypeptide(L)'
;KPDMDRLDVDMTPVKHTSRYFLPVTPDHPIPAAELFNDCIEAVTGNPAPVRGHNLSDLPMFYYYGKGDVFNYGVGGHFAETGGAHQVDERLDCAEFLKMAQTVLLFLLRFSG
;
A
#
# COMPACT_ATOMS: atom_id res chain seq x y z
N LYS A 1 15.95 20.20 21.44
CA LYS A 1 16.60 18.94 20.98
C LYS A 1 17.24 18.33 22.21
N PRO A 2 16.93 17.09 22.62
CA PRO A 2 17.69 16.45 23.69
C PRO A 2 19.18 16.43 23.30
N ASP A 3 20.03 16.69 24.28
CA ASP A 3 21.48 16.77 24.09
C ASP A 3 22.04 15.35 23.96
N MET A 4 22.30 14.95 22.71
CA MET A 4 22.75 13.59 22.37
C MET A 4 24.16 13.30 22.90
N ASP A 5 24.96 14.34 23.13
CA ASP A 5 26.32 14.23 23.69
C ASP A 5 26.25 13.72 25.15
N ARG A 6 25.17 14.07 25.86
CA ARG A 6 24.93 13.58 27.23
C ARG A 6 24.54 12.10 27.29
N LEU A 7 24.20 11.49 26.15
CA LEU A 7 23.80 10.09 26.04
C LEU A 7 24.92 9.18 25.52
N ASP A 8 26.12 9.72 25.25
CA ASP A 8 27.26 8.99 24.67
C ASP A 8 26.90 8.26 23.37
N VAL A 9 26.01 8.86 22.57
CA VAL A 9 25.57 8.31 21.28
C VAL A 9 26.33 9.00 20.16
N ASP A 10 27.22 8.26 19.51
CA ASP A 10 27.89 8.73 18.29
C ASP A 10 26.92 8.77 17.11
N MET A 11 26.51 9.98 16.73
CA MET A 11 25.65 10.22 15.57
C MET A 11 26.44 10.48 14.28
N THR A 12 27.78 10.49 14.32
CA THR A 12 28.64 10.69 13.14
C THR A 12 28.35 9.75 11.96
N PRO A 13 28.04 8.44 12.15
CA PRO A 13 27.67 7.58 11.03
C PRO A 13 26.25 7.84 10.50
N VAL A 14 25.42 8.63 11.19
CA VAL A 14 24.04 8.92 10.79
C VAL A 14 24.04 10.02 9.73
N LYS A 15 23.94 9.61 8.45
CA LYS A 15 23.64 10.56 7.37
C LYS A 15 22.17 10.97 7.43
N HIS A 16 21.92 12.27 7.54
CA HIS A 16 20.61 12.83 7.28
C HIS A 16 20.25 12.63 5.80
N THR A 17 19.35 11.69 5.54
CA THR A 17 18.73 11.52 4.22
C THR A 17 17.28 11.98 4.28
N SER A 18 16.85 12.79 3.33
CA SER A 18 15.41 13.05 3.14
C SER A 18 14.80 11.87 2.40
N ARG A 19 13.72 11.27 2.93
CA ARG A 19 12.86 10.40 2.12
C ARG A 19 12.10 11.31 1.16
N TYR A 20 12.44 11.23 -0.13
CA TYR A 20 11.64 11.88 -1.16
C TYR A 20 10.37 11.06 -1.36
N PHE A 21 9.23 11.65 -1.10
CA PHE A 21 7.96 11.11 -1.57
C PHE A 21 7.76 11.66 -2.97
N LEU A 22 7.98 10.79 -3.96
CA LEU A 22 7.70 11.15 -5.34
C LEU A 22 6.18 11.15 -5.51
N PRO A 23 5.54 12.26 -5.92
CA PRO A 23 4.16 12.20 -6.33
C PRO A 23 4.08 11.31 -7.58
N VAL A 24 3.07 10.44 -7.64
CA VAL A 24 2.80 9.65 -8.83
C VAL A 24 1.32 9.74 -9.16
N THR A 25 1.04 10.04 -10.42
CA THR A 25 -0.26 9.87 -11.04
C THR A 25 0.00 9.03 -12.28
N PRO A 26 -0.64 7.86 -12.44
CA PRO A 26 -0.51 7.07 -13.64
C PRO A 26 -0.78 7.91 -14.89
N ASP A 27 0.12 7.88 -15.86
CA ASP A 27 0.00 8.60 -17.14
C ASP A 27 -0.44 7.69 -18.31
N HIS A 28 -0.65 6.40 -18.01
CA HIS A 28 -1.16 5.39 -18.92
C HIS A 28 -2.10 4.41 -18.17
N PRO A 29 -2.98 3.70 -18.90
CA PRO A 29 -3.76 2.60 -18.32
C PRO A 29 -2.84 1.52 -17.73
N ILE A 30 -3.29 0.88 -16.64
CA ILE A 30 -2.57 -0.20 -15.96
C ILE A 30 -3.44 -1.47 -16.06
N PRO A 31 -3.36 -2.25 -17.16
CA PRO A 31 -4.22 -3.41 -17.40
C PRO A 31 -4.24 -4.42 -16.24
N ALA A 32 -3.12 -4.63 -15.56
CA ALA A 32 -3.08 -5.53 -14.41
C ALA A 32 -3.96 -5.01 -13.23
N ALA A 33 -4.07 -3.69 -13.06
CA ALA A 33 -4.94 -3.10 -12.05
C ALA A 33 -6.42 -3.24 -12.42
N GLU A 34 -6.75 -3.12 -13.70
CA GLU A 34 -8.11 -3.35 -14.23
C GLU A 34 -8.52 -4.81 -13.99
N LEU A 35 -7.68 -5.77 -14.38
CA LEU A 35 -7.93 -7.19 -14.12
C LEU A 35 -8.04 -7.50 -12.63
N PHE A 36 -7.22 -6.88 -11.79
CA PHE A 36 -7.30 -7.05 -10.34
C PHE A 36 -8.65 -6.54 -9.81
N ASN A 37 -9.16 -5.42 -10.34
CA ASN A 37 -10.46 -4.88 -9.96
C ASN A 37 -11.62 -5.81 -10.38
N ASP A 38 -11.55 -6.44 -11.55
CA ASP A 38 -12.51 -7.47 -11.97
C ASP A 38 -12.51 -8.68 -11.02
N CYS A 39 -11.33 -9.03 -10.48
CA CYS A 39 -11.22 -10.09 -9.47
C CYS A 39 -11.85 -9.67 -8.13
N ILE A 40 -11.67 -8.42 -7.72
CA ILE A 40 -12.33 -7.87 -6.53
C ILE A 40 -13.85 -7.92 -6.70
N GLU A 41 -14.37 -7.49 -7.85
CA GLU A 41 -15.81 -7.51 -8.11
C GLU A 41 -16.35 -8.95 -8.10
N ALA A 42 -15.63 -9.90 -8.68
CA ALA A 42 -16.03 -11.31 -8.66
C ALA A 42 -16.10 -11.91 -7.24
N VAL A 43 -15.23 -11.48 -6.31
CA VAL A 43 -15.17 -12.00 -4.93
C VAL A 43 -16.13 -11.27 -4.00
N THR A 44 -16.26 -9.95 -4.16
CA THR A 44 -16.96 -9.07 -3.22
C THR A 44 -18.34 -8.63 -3.71
N GLY A 45 -18.65 -8.85 -4.98
CA GLY A 45 -19.86 -8.36 -5.66
C GLY A 45 -19.85 -6.88 -6.04
N ASN A 46 -18.77 -6.15 -5.74
CA ASN A 46 -18.63 -4.73 -6.05
C ASN A 46 -17.19 -4.41 -6.48
N PRO A 47 -16.97 -3.49 -7.45
CA PRO A 47 -15.62 -3.04 -7.77
C PRO A 47 -15.02 -2.24 -6.61
N ALA A 48 -13.68 -2.25 -6.48
CA ALA A 48 -13.01 -1.38 -5.54
C ALA A 48 -13.01 0.07 -6.03
N PRO A 49 -13.22 1.05 -5.13
CA PRO A 49 -13.07 2.44 -5.48
C PRO A 49 -11.59 2.77 -5.73
N VAL A 50 -11.30 3.45 -6.83
CA VAL A 50 -9.97 4.03 -7.05
C VAL A 50 -9.78 5.20 -6.09
N ARG A 51 -8.76 5.10 -5.22
CA ARG A 51 -8.41 6.14 -4.24
C ARG A 51 -6.96 6.57 -4.45
N GLY A 52 -6.68 7.84 -4.19
CA GLY A 52 -5.34 8.42 -4.25
C GLY A 52 -4.93 9.08 -2.93
N HIS A 53 -3.84 9.87 -2.96
CA HIS A 53 -3.35 10.68 -1.83
C HIS A 53 -2.91 9.91 -0.58
N ASN A 54 -2.47 8.66 -0.75
CA ASN A 54 -1.88 7.87 0.33
C ASN A 54 -0.36 7.74 0.17
N LEU A 55 0.35 7.90 1.28
CA LEU A 55 1.79 7.68 1.33
C LEU A 55 2.08 6.19 1.14
N SER A 56 2.77 5.84 0.06
CA SER A 56 3.17 4.47 -0.23
C SER A 56 4.53 4.44 -0.94
N ASP A 57 5.08 3.24 -1.06
CA ASP A 57 6.25 2.93 -1.88
C ASP A 57 5.93 2.81 -3.39
N LEU A 58 4.65 2.89 -3.77
CA LEU A 58 4.19 2.81 -5.15
C LEU A 58 4.97 3.70 -6.14
N PRO A 59 5.30 4.97 -5.83
CA PRO A 59 6.07 5.82 -6.75
C PRO A 59 7.44 5.24 -7.09
N MET A 60 8.09 4.55 -6.15
CA MET A 60 9.40 3.93 -6.40
C MET A 60 9.28 2.82 -7.44
N PHE A 61 8.25 1.98 -7.33
CA PHE A 61 7.99 0.92 -8.29
C PHE A 61 7.49 1.45 -9.62
N TYR A 62 6.72 2.54 -9.62
CA TYR A 62 6.26 3.17 -10.86
C TYR A 62 7.42 3.72 -11.69
N TYR A 63 8.34 4.47 -11.07
CA TYR A 63 9.44 5.12 -11.80
C TYR A 63 10.63 4.20 -12.06
N TYR A 64 10.86 3.21 -11.19
CA TYR A 64 12.08 2.39 -11.24
C TYR A 64 11.82 0.89 -11.33
N GLY A 65 10.57 0.45 -11.20
CA GLY A 65 10.18 -0.94 -11.35
C GLY A 65 10.01 -1.35 -12.81
N LYS A 66 9.54 -2.60 -12.99
CA LYS A 66 9.20 -3.15 -14.30
C LYS A 66 7.76 -3.66 -14.28
N GLY A 67 7.05 -3.42 -15.37
CA GLY A 67 5.67 -3.87 -15.55
C GLY A 67 4.64 -2.95 -14.89
N ASP A 68 3.40 -3.41 -14.89
CA ASP A 68 2.27 -2.73 -14.28
C ASP A 68 2.39 -2.72 -12.76
N VAL A 69 2.13 -1.57 -12.13
CA VAL A 69 2.27 -1.39 -10.69
C VAL A 69 1.03 -0.73 -10.11
N PHE A 70 0.45 -1.33 -9.07
CA PHE A 70 -0.71 -0.80 -8.37
C PHE A 70 -0.71 -1.28 -6.91
N ASN A 71 -1.47 -0.59 -6.06
CA ASN A 71 -1.67 -0.97 -4.66
C ASN A 71 -3.14 -1.27 -4.38
N TYR A 72 -3.36 -2.28 -3.54
CA TYR A 72 -4.65 -2.60 -2.95
C TYR A 72 -4.45 -3.02 -1.50
N GLY A 73 -5.41 -2.70 -0.65
CA GLY A 73 -5.35 -3.05 0.77
C GLY A 73 -6.75 -3.09 1.38
N VAL A 74 -6.84 -3.83 2.48
CA VAL A 74 -8.02 -3.91 3.34
C VAL A 74 -7.81 -3.09 4.61
N GLY A 75 -8.90 -2.73 5.27
CA GLY A 75 -8.89 -1.91 6.46
C GLY A 75 -9.69 -0.61 6.31
N GLY A 76 -10.01 -0.02 7.46
CA GLY A 76 -10.76 1.22 7.57
C GLY A 76 -9.88 2.47 7.52
N HIS A 77 -10.49 3.61 7.76
CA HIS A 77 -9.75 4.87 7.87
C HIS A 77 -8.84 4.87 9.11
N PHE A 78 -7.64 5.46 8.99
CA PHE A 78 -6.70 5.65 10.12
C PHE A 78 -7.33 6.34 11.35
N ALA A 79 -8.37 7.15 11.13
CA ALA A 79 -9.09 7.87 12.18
C ALA A 79 -10.13 7.02 12.92
N GLU A 80 -10.48 5.84 12.40
CA GLU A 80 -11.40 4.92 13.07
C GLU A 80 -10.69 4.29 14.29
N THR A 81 -11.45 3.97 15.34
CA THR A 81 -10.92 3.27 16.51
C THR A 81 -10.34 1.93 16.09
N GLY A 82 -9.09 1.64 16.45
CA GLY A 82 -8.33 0.47 15.99
C GLY A 82 -7.93 0.53 14.52
N GLY A 83 -7.90 1.73 13.93
CA GLY A 83 -7.26 1.97 12.64
C GLY A 83 -5.74 1.85 12.73
N ALA A 84 -5.07 1.90 11.57
CA ALA A 84 -3.63 1.73 11.50
C ALA A 84 -2.85 2.74 12.37
N HIS A 85 -1.76 2.29 12.98
CA HIS A 85 -0.90 3.02 13.92
C HIS A 85 -1.52 3.31 15.30
N GLN A 86 -2.66 2.70 15.63
CA GLN A 86 -3.24 2.76 16.97
C GLN A 86 -2.83 1.52 17.80
N VAL A 87 -2.88 1.64 19.13
CA VAL A 87 -2.48 0.56 20.04
C VAL A 87 -3.35 -0.69 19.94
N ASP A 88 -4.60 -0.49 19.51
CA ASP A 88 -5.64 -1.50 19.32
C ASP A 88 -5.92 -1.75 17.84
N GLU A 89 -4.92 -1.51 16.97
CA GLU A 89 -4.99 -1.78 15.54
C GLU A 89 -5.55 -3.18 15.27
N ARG A 90 -6.61 -3.25 14.46
CA ARG A 90 -7.30 -4.49 14.12
C ARG A 90 -7.70 -4.53 12.66
N LEU A 91 -7.97 -5.74 12.18
CA LEU A 91 -8.42 -6.00 10.83
C LEU A 91 -9.67 -6.88 10.86
N ASP A 92 -10.60 -6.63 9.94
CA ASP A 92 -11.75 -7.50 9.73
C ASP A 92 -11.32 -8.80 9.01
N CYS A 93 -11.54 -9.95 9.65
CA CYS A 93 -11.13 -11.25 9.12
C CYS A 93 -11.87 -11.63 7.83
N ALA A 94 -13.12 -11.19 7.65
CA ALA A 94 -13.88 -11.46 6.43
C ALA A 94 -13.37 -10.60 5.26
N GLU A 95 -13.00 -9.34 5.51
CA GLU A 95 -12.32 -8.51 4.51
C GLU A 95 -10.96 -9.10 4.13
N PHE A 96 -10.18 -9.53 5.12
CA PHE A 96 -8.88 -10.18 4.87
C PHE A 96 -9.03 -11.45 4.02
N LEU A 97 -10.04 -12.29 4.32
CA LEU A 97 -10.32 -13.49 3.54
C LEU A 97 -10.68 -13.16 2.09
N LYS A 98 -11.51 -12.14 1.87
CA LYS A 98 -11.87 -11.68 0.52
C LYS A 98 -10.64 -11.17 -0.23
N MET A 99 -9.76 -10.40 0.42
CA MET A 99 -8.50 -9.98 -0.21
C MET A 99 -7.64 -11.18 -0.62
N ALA A 100 -7.50 -12.19 0.24
CA ALA A 100 -6.75 -13.39 -0.08
C ALA A 100 -7.34 -14.15 -1.28
N GLN A 101 -8.67 -14.27 -1.34
CA GLN A 101 -9.39 -14.85 -2.48
C GLN A 101 -9.18 -14.06 -3.77
N THR A 102 -9.25 -12.73 -3.70
CA THR A 102 -8.98 -11.84 -4.84
C THR A 102 -7.56 -12.03 -5.37
N VAL A 103 -6.56 -12.00 -4.50
CA VAL A 103 -5.15 -12.18 -4.90
C VAL A 103 -4.96 -13.55 -5.57
N LEU A 104 -5.54 -14.61 -4.99
CA LEU A 104 -5.47 -15.94 -5.59
C LEU A 104 -6.13 -15.97 -6.98
N LEU A 105 -7.33 -15.42 -7.11
CA LEU A 105 -8.06 -15.37 -8.38
C LEU A 105 -7.29 -14.55 -9.43
N PHE A 106 -6.70 -13.43 -9.03
CA PHE A 106 -5.86 -12.61 -9.89
C PHE A 106 -4.64 -13.39 -10.38
N LEU A 107 -3.91 -14.07 -9.49
CA LEU A 107 -2.73 -14.85 -9.87
C LEU A 107 -3.07 -15.96 -10.87
N LEU A 108 -4.23 -16.61 -10.72
CA LEU A 108 -4.73 -17.61 -11.67
C LEU A 108 -5.03 -16.98 -13.04
N ARG A 109 -5.74 -15.85 -13.07
CA ARG A 109 -6.13 -15.19 -14.33
C ARG A 109 -4.97 -14.47 -15.04
N PHE A 110 -4.04 -13.92 -14.28
CA PHE A 110 -2.91 -13.17 -14.81
C PHE A 110 -1.81 -14.09 -15.36
N SER A 111 -1.66 -15.29 -14.79
CA SER A 111 -0.63 -16.26 -15.22
C SER A 111 -1.08 -17.17 -16.37
N GLY A 112 -2.38 -17.23 -16.67
CA GLY A 112 -2.98 -18.14 -17.65
C GLY A 112 -3.59 -19.38 -17.02
#